data_AF-A0A556TW74-F1
#
_entry.id   AF-A0A556TW74-F1
#
_cell.length_a   1.000
_cell.length_b   1.000
_cell.length_c   1.000
_cell.angle_alpha   90.00
_cell.angle_beta   90.00
_cell.angle_gamma   90.00
#
_symmetry.space_group_name_H-M   'P 1'
#
loop_
_entity.id
_entity.type
_entity.pdbx_description
1 polymer ?
#
loop_
_entity_poly.entity_id
_entity_poly.type
_entity_poly.pdbx_seq_one_letter_code
_entity_poly.pdbx_strand_id
1 'polypeptide(L)'
;MATLLKNLQKVVPIRRARLRKDVETFKRILGVQRFDMGVVCMDNRKIQHINNIYRKKDIPTDVLSFPFYEVVAAHGICHLLGYRHETEEEWNEMFQKESYILREFNRLTGSHLEPLTKSCTEDW
;
A
#
# COMPACT_ATOMS: atom_id res chain seq x y z
N MET A 1 11.70 5.21 -7.70
CA MET A 1 10.98 4.00 -7.28
C MET A 1 10.19 3.42 -8.45
N ALA A 2 9.78 2.16 -8.35
CA ALA A 2 9.14 1.40 -9.42
C ALA A 2 7.70 1.86 -9.72
N THR A 3 7.32 1.74 -10.98
CA THR A 3 5.93 1.91 -11.43
C THR A 3 5.51 0.66 -12.19
N LEU A 4 4.64 -0.12 -11.56
CA LEU A 4 4.09 -1.34 -12.14
C LEU A 4 2.79 -1.01 -12.85
N LEU A 5 2.71 -1.36 -14.13
CA LEU A 5 1.46 -1.27 -14.89
C LEU A 5 1.05 -2.65 -15.38
N LYS A 6 -0.16 -3.08 -15.00
CA LYS A 6 -0.74 -4.34 -15.49
C LYS A 6 -2.11 -4.07 -16.09
N ASN A 7 -2.37 -4.62 -17.27
CA ASN A 7 -3.69 -4.54 -17.88
C ASN A 7 -4.32 -5.94 -17.84
N LEU A 8 -5.35 -6.11 -17.03
CA LEU A 8 -6.12 -7.36 -16.88
C LEU A 8 -7.46 -7.34 -17.62
N GLN A 9 -7.83 -6.20 -18.20
CA GLN A 9 -9.03 -6.06 -19.02
C GLN A 9 -8.69 -6.13 -20.52
N LYS A 10 -9.69 -6.48 -21.33
CA LYS A 10 -9.60 -6.58 -22.79
C LYS A 10 -10.61 -5.69 -23.53
N VAL A 11 -11.37 -4.88 -22.78
CA VAL A 11 -12.46 -4.04 -23.27
C VAL A 11 -11.93 -2.77 -23.97
N VAL A 12 -10.94 -2.11 -23.36
CA VAL A 12 -10.39 -0.83 -23.85
C VAL A 12 -8.91 -0.98 -24.20
N PRO A 13 -8.46 -0.59 -25.40
CA PRO A 13 -7.04 -0.56 -25.73
C PRO A 13 -6.27 0.44 -24.86
N ILE A 14 -5.27 -0.04 -24.12
CA ILE A 14 -4.44 0.81 -23.25
C ILE A 14 -3.03 0.94 -23.82
N ARG A 15 -2.64 2.17 -24.16
CA ARG A 15 -1.25 2.51 -24.51
C ARG A 15 -0.40 2.58 -23.25
N ARG A 16 0.15 1.43 -22.83
CA ARG A 16 0.95 1.28 -21.59
C ARG A 16 2.10 2.29 -21.48
N ALA A 17 2.76 2.63 -22.58
CA ALA A 17 3.83 3.62 -22.59
C ALA A 17 3.33 5.03 -22.24
N ARG A 18 2.19 5.45 -22.79
CA ARG A 18 1.55 6.74 -22.47
C ARG A 18 1.08 6.77 -21.02
N LEU A 19 0.35 5.73 -20.59
CA LEU A 19 -0.10 5.62 -19.19
C LEU A 19 1.07 5.68 -18.20
N ARG A 20 2.20 5.02 -18.51
CA ARG A 20 3.40 5.10 -17.67
C ARG A 20 3.93 6.53 -17.60
N LYS A 21 4.06 7.21 -18.74
CA LYS A 21 4.52 8.59 -18.78
C LYS A 21 3.63 9.51 -17.95
N ASP A 22 2.32 9.34 -18.05
CA ASP A 22 1.34 10.15 -17.33
C ASP A 22 1.47 9.91 -15.81
N VAL A 23 1.51 8.64 -15.37
CA VAL A 23 1.71 8.27 -13.96
C VAL A 23 3.03 8.82 -13.40
N GLU A 24 4.14 8.65 -14.11
CA GLU A 24 5.44 9.20 -13.66
C GLU A 24 5.45 10.73 -13.58
N THR A 25 4.72 11.39 -14.49
CA THR A 25 4.57 12.84 -14.47
C THR A 25 3.79 13.28 -13.23
N PHE A 26 2.69 12.60 -12.90
CA PHE A 26 1.95 12.85 -11.67
C PHE A 26 2.80 12.63 -10.42
N LYS A 27 3.56 11.52 -10.35
CA LYS A 27 4.49 11.27 -9.23
C LYS A 27 5.50 12.41 -9.06
N ARG A 28 5.99 12.98 -10.15
CA ARG A 28 6.91 14.11 -10.13
C ARG A 28 6.24 15.39 -9.63
N ILE A 29 5.05 15.71 -10.14
CA ILE A 29 4.28 16.90 -9.73
C ILE A 29 3.96 16.85 -8.23
N LEU A 30 3.60 15.66 -7.73
CA LEU A 30 3.23 15.45 -6.33
C LEU A 30 4.42 15.29 -5.39
N GLY A 31 5.66 15.24 -5.88
CA GLY A 31 6.84 15.04 -5.02
C GLY A 31 6.96 13.62 -4.42
N VAL A 32 6.27 12.63 -4.99
CA VAL A 32 6.20 11.24 -4.50
C VAL A 32 7.00 10.26 -5.36
N GLN A 33 8.08 10.73 -6.01
CA GLN A 33 8.93 9.92 -6.88
C GLN A 33 9.62 8.76 -6.15
N ARG A 34 9.70 8.86 -4.82
CA ARG A 34 10.24 7.86 -3.90
C ARG A 34 9.22 6.81 -3.44
N PHE A 35 7.99 6.82 -3.94
CA PHE A 35 7.00 5.78 -3.64
C PHE A 35 6.86 4.83 -4.82
N ASP A 36 6.72 3.54 -4.52
CA ASP A 36 6.30 2.54 -5.49
C ASP A 36 4.81 2.72 -5.79
N MET A 37 4.43 2.63 -7.07
CA MET A 37 3.03 2.77 -7.47
C MET A 37 2.65 1.67 -8.46
N GLY A 38 1.62 0.89 -8.10
CA GLY A 38 1.01 -0.10 -8.97
C GLY A 38 -0.32 0.40 -9.53
N VAL A 39 -0.47 0.34 -10.86
CA VAL A 39 -1.77 0.56 -11.51
C VAL A 39 -2.16 -0.71 -12.26
N VAL A 40 -3.31 -1.28 -11.87
CA VAL A 40 -3.87 -2.47 -12.50
C VAL A 40 -5.21 -2.12 -13.12
N CYS A 41 -5.28 -2.15 -14.45
CA CYS A 41 -6.53 -1.90 -15.17
C CYS A 41 -7.37 -3.18 -15.19
N MET A 42 -8.63 -3.10 -14.76
CA MET A 42 -9.55 -4.23 -14.65
C MET A 42 -10.87 -3.95 -15.37
N ASP A 43 -11.67 -5.00 -15.55
CA ASP A 43 -13.03 -4.92 -16.07
C ASP A 43 -14.04 -4.89 -14.91
N ASN A 44 -15.29 -4.54 -15.21
CA ASN A 44 -16.35 -4.37 -14.20
C ASN A 44 -16.57 -5.62 -13.34
N ARG A 45 -16.50 -6.81 -13.94
CA ARG A 45 -16.71 -8.07 -13.21
C ARG A 45 -15.60 -8.30 -12.18
N LYS A 46 -14.34 -8.12 -12.58
CA LYS A 46 -13.19 -8.29 -11.66
C LYS A 46 -13.17 -7.23 -10.57
N ILE A 47 -13.41 -5.95 -10.90
CA ILE A 47 -13.37 -4.89 -9.89
C ILE A 47 -14.54 -4.99 -8.91
N GLN A 48 -15.73 -5.43 -9.35
CA GLN A 48 -16.86 -5.73 -8.46
C GLN A 48 -16.51 -6.86 -7.47
N HIS A 49 -15.90 -7.95 -7.96
CA HIS A 49 -15.48 -9.05 -7.09
C HIS A 49 -14.50 -8.58 -6.00
N ILE A 50 -13.50 -7.78 -6.38
CA ILE A 50 -12.54 -7.21 -5.43
C ILE A 50 -13.24 -6.21 -4.48
N ASN A 51 -14.16 -5.38 -4.97
CA ASN A 51 -14.91 -4.43 -4.15
C ASN A 51 -15.74 -5.16 -3.08
N ASN A 52 -16.33 -6.30 -3.43
CA ASN A 52 -17.04 -7.14 -2.47
C ASN A 52 -16.10 -7.73 -1.43
N ILE A 53 -14.95 -8.29 -1.84
CA ILE A 53 -13.98 -8.88 -0.90
C ILE A 53 -13.52 -7.85 0.15
N TYR A 54 -13.06 -6.68 -0.29
CA TYR A 54 -12.37 -5.71 0.55
C TYR A 54 -13.27 -4.64 1.16
N ARG A 55 -14.42 -4.29 0.54
CA ARG A 55 -15.34 -3.26 1.02
C ARG A 55 -16.76 -3.76 1.30
N LYS A 56 -17.02 -5.07 1.12
CA LYS A 56 -18.37 -5.68 1.24
C LYS A 56 -19.43 -5.01 0.35
N LYS A 57 -18.99 -4.45 -0.79
CA LYS A 57 -19.85 -3.80 -1.78
C LYS A 57 -19.87 -4.63 -3.06
N ASP A 58 -20.98 -5.35 -3.29
CA ASP A 58 -21.19 -6.13 -4.51
C ASP A 58 -21.70 -5.28 -5.68
N ILE A 59 -20.96 -4.21 -5.98
CA ILE A 59 -21.17 -3.34 -7.14
C ILE A 59 -19.81 -2.97 -7.73
N PRO A 60 -19.71 -2.74 -9.06
CA PRO A 60 -18.48 -2.22 -9.65
C PRO A 60 -18.20 -0.80 -9.14
N THR A 61 -16.94 -0.38 -9.23
CA THR A 61 -16.48 0.97 -8.95
C THR A 61 -15.38 1.34 -9.92
N ASP A 62 -15.10 2.62 -10.11
CA ASP A 62 -14.11 3.08 -11.09
C ASP A 62 -12.68 2.81 -10.61
N VAL A 63 -12.44 2.97 -9.30
CA VAL A 63 -11.11 2.85 -8.69
C VAL A 63 -11.19 2.16 -7.33
N LEU A 64 -10.27 1.21 -7.12
CA LEU A 64 -9.91 0.68 -5.81
C LEU A 64 -8.44 0.99 -5.54
N SER A 65 -8.17 1.67 -4.43
CA SER A 65 -6.82 1.99 -3.99
C SER A 65 -6.46 1.10 -2.81
N PHE A 66 -5.32 0.44 -2.90
CA PHE A 66 -4.77 -0.39 -1.84
C PHE A 66 -3.51 0.29 -1.30
N PRO A 67 -3.49 0.75 -0.05
CA PRO A 67 -2.27 1.23 0.56
C PRO A 67 -1.29 0.06 0.65
N PHE A 68 -0.20 0.12 -0.10
CA PHE A 68 0.92 -0.79 0.07
C PHE A 68 2.03 0.01 0.75
N TYR A 69 2.02 0.00 2.08
CA TYR A 69 3.05 0.64 2.87
C TYR A 69 3.85 -0.46 3.56
N GLU A 70 5.16 -0.47 3.33
CA GLU A 70 6.11 -1.36 3.97
C GLU A 70 6.03 -1.27 5.50
N VAL A 71 5.65 -0.09 6.01
CA VAL A 71 5.32 0.17 7.41
C VAL A 71 4.13 -0.70 7.88
N VAL A 72 3.05 -0.77 7.11
CA VAL A 72 1.88 -1.60 7.42
C VAL A 72 2.21 -3.09 7.28
N ALA A 73 3.11 -3.45 6.36
CA ALA A 73 3.60 -4.83 6.25
C ALA A 73 4.43 -5.23 7.49
N ALA A 74 5.34 -4.36 7.95
CA ALA A 74 6.10 -4.57 9.19
C ALA A 74 5.15 -4.71 10.40
N HIS A 75 4.17 -3.81 10.51
CA HIS A 75 3.12 -3.86 11.53
C HIS A 75 2.32 -5.18 11.49
N GLY A 76 1.88 -5.59 10.29
CA GLY A 76 1.18 -6.86 10.09
C GLY A 76 2.03 -8.08 10.46
N ILE A 77 3.33 -8.07 10.15
CA ILE A 77 4.26 -9.14 10.56
C ILE A 77 4.40 -9.19 12.08
N CYS A 78 4.46 -8.04 12.76
CA CYS A 78 4.47 -7.99 14.23
C CYS A 78 3.22 -8.68 14.82
N HIS A 79 2.03 -8.40 14.30
CA HIS A 79 0.81 -9.09 14.73
C HIS A 79 0.87 -10.62 14.50
N LEU A 80 1.38 -11.06 13.35
CA LEU A 80 1.54 -12.49 13.05
C LEU A 80 2.55 -13.19 13.98
N LEU A 81 3.53 -12.46 14.48
CA LEU A 81 4.51 -12.94 15.45
C LEU A 81 4.00 -12.88 16.91
N GLY A 82 2.76 -12.41 17.12
CA GLY A 82 2.11 -12.36 18.43
C GLY A 82 2.30 -11.06 19.20
N TYR A 83 2.91 -10.04 18.60
CA TYR A 83 2.96 -8.71 19.22
C TYR A 83 1.57 -8.07 19.15
N ARG A 84 1.13 -7.51 20.28
CA ARG A 84 -0.12 -6.76 20.41
C ARG A 84 0.20 -5.31 20.74
N HIS A 85 -0.82 -4.46 20.77
CA HIS A 85 -0.67 -3.07 21.16
C HIS A 85 -1.93 -2.55 21.87
N GLU A 86 -2.57 -3.41 22.67
CA GLU A 86 -3.78 -3.08 23.43
C GLU A 86 -3.43 -2.31 24.71
N THR A 87 -2.28 -2.60 25.32
CA THR A 87 -1.71 -1.83 26.45
C THR A 87 -0.50 -0.99 26.05
N GLU A 88 -0.06 -0.10 26.95
CA GLU A 88 1.11 0.75 26.71
C GLU A 88 2.43 -0.04 26.70
N GLU A 89 2.52 -1.07 27.54
CA GLU A 89 3.65 -2.01 27.56
C GLU A 89 3.75 -2.79 26.25
N GLU A 90 2.63 -3.38 25.82
CA GLU A 90 2.55 -4.11 24.55
C GLU A 90 2.88 -3.20 23.36
N TRP A 91 2.34 -1.98 23.35
CA TRP A 91 2.62 -0.99 22.32
C TRP A 91 4.12 -0.66 22.26
N ASN A 92 4.78 -0.46 23.40
CA ASN A 92 6.22 -0.18 23.44
C ASN A 92 7.05 -1.34 22.89
N GLU A 93 6.70 -2.59 23.22
CA GLU A 93 7.37 -3.77 22.69
C GLU A 93 7.18 -3.89 21.16
N MET A 94 5.95 -3.71 20.70
CA MET A 94 5.63 -3.75 19.27
C MET A 94 6.32 -2.62 18.50
N PHE A 95 6.30 -1.41 19.05
CA PHE A 95 6.95 -0.23 18.46
C PHE A 95 8.46 -0.42 18.33
N GLN A 96 9.13 -0.97 19.36
CA GLN A 96 10.55 -1.30 19.28
C GLN A 96 10.84 -2.34 18.19
N LYS A 97 9.97 -3.34 18.04
CA LYS A 97 10.12 -4.36 17.02
C LYS A 97 9.93 -3.80 15.61
N GLU A 98 8.89 -2.98 15.40
CA GLU A 98 8.66 -2.28 14.13
C GLU A 98 9.82 -1.35 13.79
N SER A 99 10.28 -0.55 14.75
CA SER A 99 11.44 0.34 14.60
C SER A 99 12.68 -0.42 14.14
N TYR A 100 12.93 -1.58 14.74
CA TYR A 100 14.04 -2.45 14.33
C TYR A 100 13.88 -2.96 12.89
N ILE A 101 12.69 -3.48 12.53
CA ILE A 101 12.42 -4.01 11.19
C ILE A 101 12.60 -2.91 10.14
N LEU A 102 12.01 -1.73 10.36
CA LEU A 102 12.07 -0.62 9.43
C LEU A 102 13.47 -0.02 9.33
N ARG A 103 14.23 0.04 10.43
CA ARG A 103 15.64 0.45 10.40
C ARG A 103 16.49 -0.47 9.53
N GLU A 104 16.35 -1.79 9.71
CA GLU A 104 17.09 -2.75 8.87
C GLU A 104 16.62 -2.71 7.42
N PHE A 105 15.31 -2.56 7.17
CA PHE A 105 14.78 -2.41 5.83
C PHE A 105 15.32 -1.15 5.14
N ASN A 106 15.33 -0.02 5.83
CA ASN A 106 15.91 1.24 5.34
C ASN A 106 17.40 1.07 5.02
N ARG A 107 18.17 0.39 5.89
CA ARG A 107 19.59 0.10 5.66
C ARG A 107 19.84 -0.74 4.41
N LEU A 108 19.00 -1.74 4.15
CA LEU A 108 19.15 -2.65 3.02
C LEU A 108 18.63 -2.09 1.69
N THR A 109 17.61 -1.23 1.73
CA THR A 109 16.92 -0.75 0.52
C THR A 109 17.22 0.71 0.17
N GLY A 110 17.82 1.48 1.08
CA GLY A 110 17.96 2.93 0.94
C GLY A 110 16.64 3.70 1.12
N SER A 111 15.61 3.04 1.66
CA SER A 111 14.34 3.65 2.02
C SER A 111 14.47 4.53 3.28
N HIS A 112 13.44 5.35 3.53
CA HIS A 112 13.34 6.19 4.73
C HIS A 112 11.93 6.08 5.30
N LEU A 113 11.68 4.97 6.00
CA LEU A 113 10.39 4.64 6.61
C LEU A 113 10.47 4.77 8.13
N GLU A 114 9.37 5.22 8.74
CA GLU A 114 9.20 5.33 10.18
C GLU A 114 8.02 4.46 10.65
N PRO A 115 8.03 3.94 11.90
CA PRO A 115 6.91 3.17 12.45
C PRO A 115 5.59 3.94 12.51
N LEU A 116 4.48 3.22 12.68
CA LEU A 116 3.18 3.86 12.89
C LEU A 116 3.16 4.59 14.23
N THR A 117 2.60 5.79 14.24
CA THR A 117 2.35 6.55 15.48
C THR A 117 1.13 6.01 16.22
N LYS A 118 1.14 6.11 17.57
CA LYS A 118 0.08 5.64 18.48
C LYS A 118 -1.34 6.14 18.14
N SER A 119 -1.46 7.24 17.37
CA SER A 119 -2.73 7.91 17.05
C SER A 119 -3.44 7.43 15.77
N CYS A 120 -2.98 6.38 15.09
CA CYS A 120 -3.55 5.97 13.80
C CYS A 120 -4.75 5.00 13.86
N THR A 121 -5.25 4.63 15.05
CA THR A 121 -6.25 3.54 15.17
C THR A 121 -7.65 3.96 15.64
N GLU A 122 -7.99 5.25 15.78
CA GLU A 122 -9.32 5.65 16.26
C GLU A 122 -10.31 6.16 15.20
N ASP A 123 -9.93 6.32 13.93
CA ASP A 123 -10.85 6.88 12.91
C ASP A 123 -10.91 6.02 11.64
N TRP A 124 -11.72 4.95 11.61
CA TRP A 124 -12.25 4.32 10.39
C TRP A 124 -13.66 3.78 10.57
#